data_AF-A0A2V9I8X1-F1
#
_entry.id   AF-A0A2V9I8X1-F1
#
_cell.length_a   1.000
_cell.length_b   1.000
_cell.length_c   1.000
_cell.angle_alpha   90.00
_cell.angle_beta   90.00
_cell.angle_gamma   90.00
#
_symmetry.space_group_name_H-M   'P 1'
#
loop_
_entity.id
_entity.type
_entity.pdbx_description
1 polymer ?
#
loop_
_entity_poly.entity_id
_entity_poly.type
_entity_poly.pdbx_seq_one_letter_code
_entity_poly.pdbx_strand_id
1 'polypeptide(L)'
;PEQIDKVGFEQREGKLRIILAALIRDLAVPMIERALNPLLERNGLTRGDIRFWVAHPGGRKVIDNVQKQMGLTDEQLRHSKTVMRNYGNMSSPTVMFVLDEVERNGNPQAGDWGVMIALGPGMAAETALLKW
;
A
#
# COMPACT_ATOMS: atom_id res chain seq x y z
N PRO A 1 12.18 7.99 17.41
CA PRO A 1 11.16 6.96 17.09
C PRO A 1 11.80 5.57 17.10
N GLU A 2 11.24 4.62 17.85
CA GLU A 2 11.86 3.33 18.27
C GLU A 2 12.29 2.37 17.13
N GLN A 3 12.09 2.75 15.86
CA GLN A 3 12.30 1.87 14.70
C GLN A 3 13.09 2.51 13.53
N ILE A 4 13.65 3.72 13.70
CA ILE A 4 14.46 4.37 12.64
C ILE A 4 15.64 3.49 12.19
N ASP A 5 16.26 2.78 13.12
CA ASP A 5 17.39 1.89 12.84
C ASP A 5 16.98 0.59 12.14
N LYS A 6 15.67 0.35 12.01
CA LYS A 6 15.08 -0.82 11.36
C LYS A 6 14.52 -0.48 9.99
N VAL A 7 13.93 0.70 9.82
CA VAL A 7 13.40 1.16 8.54
C VAL A 7 13.64 2.65 8.38
N GLY A 8 14.46 3.04 7.43
CA GLY A 8 14.90 4.43 7.35
C GLY A 8 15.81 4.70 6.17
N PHE A 9 16.44 5.88 6.24
CA PHE A 9 17.48 6.28 5.31
C PHE A 9 18.72 6.65 6.09
N GLU A 10 19.87 6.22 5.59
CA GLU A 10 21.17 6.70 6.08
C GLU A 10 21.96 7.30 4.91
N GLN A 11 22.78 8.30 5.22
CA GLN A 11 23.81 8.76 4.30
C GLN A 11 25.14 8.14 4.70
N ARG A 12 25.78 7.44 3.76
CA ARG A 12 27.11 6.86 3.96
C ARG A 12 27.92 7.00 2.69
N GLU A 13 29.12 7.55 2.80
CA GLU A 13 30.03 7.81 1.66
C GLU A 13 29.39 8.66 0.55
N GLY A 14 28.58 9.67 0.93
CA GLY A 14 27.89 10.55 -0.02
C GLY A 14 26.73 9.90 -0.78
N LYS A 15 26.31 8.69 -0.40
CA LYS A 15 25.18 7.98 -1.02
C LYS A 15 24.04 7.79 -0.02
N LEU A 16 22.81 7.96 -0.49
CA LEU A 16 21.60 7.60 0.25
C LEU A 16 21.43 6.08 0.22
N ARG A 17 21.32 5.45 1.39
CA ARG A 17 21.06 4.02 1.56
C ARG A 17 19.72 3.83 2.27
N ILE A 18 18.96 2.83 1.81
CA ILE A 18 17.71 2.42 2.45
C ILE A 18 18.04 1.37 3.51
N ILE A 19 17.62 1.62 4.74
CA ILE A 19 17.63 0.62 5.81
C ILE A 19 16.27 -0.09 5.75
N LEU A 20 16.28 -1.40 5.55
CA LEU A 20 15.06 -2.20 5.45
C LEU A 20 15.21 -3.51 6.22
N ALA A 21 14.78 -3.52 7.48
CA ALA A 21 14.77 -4.72 8.30
C ALA A 21 13.71 -5.71 7.79
N ALA A 22 14.05 -7.01 7.86
CA ALA A 22 13.15 -8.09 7.47
C ALA A 22 11.80 -8.09 8.23
N LEU A 23 11.76 -7.49 9.42
CA LEU A 23 10.61 -7.39 10.32
C LEU A 23 9.42 -6.64 9.72
N ILE A 24 9.63 -5.82 8.68
CA ILE A 24 8.55 -5.08 8.00
C ILE A 24 7.43 -6.00 7.53
N ARG A 25 7.77 -7.22 7.09
CA ARG A 25 6.78 -8.16 6.55
C ARG A 25 5.72 -8.52 7.59
N ASP A 26 6.12 -8.71 8.84
CA ASP A 26 5.22 -9.17 9.90
C ASP A 26 4.40 -8.02 10.50
N LEU A 27 4.89 -6.78 10.39
CA LEU A 27 4.25 -5.60 10.96
C LEU A 27 3.39 -4.81 9.95
N ALA A 28 3.62 -5.00 8.65
CA ALA A 28 2.91 -4.27 7.59
C ALA A 28 1.39 -4.32 7.75
N VAL A 29 0.82 -5.52 7.89
CA VAL A 29 -0.63 -5.72 7.91
C VAL A 29 -1.26 -5.15 9.18
N PRO A 30 -0.78 -5.47 10.40
CA PRO A 30 -1.31 -4.84 11.62
C PRO A 30 -1.33 -3.31 11.57
N MET A 31 -0.31 -2.70 10.95
CA MET A 31 -0.24 -1.25 10.79
C MET A 31 -1.26 -0.72 9.78
N ILE A 32 -1.40 -1.40 8.63
CA ILE A 32 -2.42 -1.06 7.63
C ILE A 32 -3.81 -1.15 8.27
N GLU A 33 -4.11 -2.21 9.01
CA GLU A 33 -5.42 -2.38 9.64
C GLU A 33 -5.70 -1.31 10.71
N ARG A 34 -4.68 -0.97 11.51
CA ARG A 34 -4.77 0.12 12.50
C ARG A 34 -5.05 1.48 11.85
N ALA A 35 -4.54 1.73 10.65
CA ALA A 35 -4.80 2.97 9.90
C ALA A 35 -6.13 2.91 9.10
N LEU A 36 -6.49 1.74 8.57
CA LEU A 36 -7.62 1.55 7.66
C LEU A 36 -8.95 1.41 8.40
N ASN A 37 -9.01 0.61 9.48
CA ASN A 37 -10.27 0.29 10.13
C ASN A 37 -11.00 1.55 10.67
N PRO A 38 -10.33 2.49 11.38
CA PRO A 38 -10.98 3.72 11.83
C PRO A 38 -11.43 4.62 10.67
N LEU A 39 -10.69 4.60 9.55
CA LEU A 39 -11.03 5.33 8.34
C LEU A 39 -12.32 4.80 7.68
N LEU A 40 -12.52 3.48 7.68
CA LEU A 40 -13.75 2.88 7.17
C LEU A 40 -14.93 3.11 8.13
N GLU A 41 -14.71 2.87 9.43
CA GLU A 41 -15.73 3.00 10.47
C GLU A 41 -16.33 4.42 10.53
N ARG A 42 -15.48 5.46 10.53
CA ARG A 42 -15.95 6.85 10.56
C ARG A 42 -16.76 7.27 9.32
N ASN A 43 -16.68 6.50 8.23
CA ASN A 43 -17.43 6.70 7.00
C ASN A 43 -18.60 5.72 6.83
N GLY A 44 -18.87 4.86 7.84
CA GLY A 44 -19.93 3.85 7.77
C GLY A 44 -19.68 2.76 6.73
N LEU A 45 -18.41 2.50 6.39
CA LEU A 45 -18.01 1.51 5.38
C LEU A 45 -17.39 0.28 6.03
N THR A 46 -17.46 -0.83 5.32
CA THR A 46 -16.75 -2.08 5.59
C THR A 46 -15.75 -2.36 4.47
N ARG A 47 -14.88 -3.37 4.67
CA ARG A 47 -13.99 -3.82 3.59
C ARG A 47 -14.75 -4.36 2.37
N GLY A 48 -15.97 -4.86 2.57
CA GLY A 48 -16.82 -5.39 1.49
C GLY A 48 -17.31 -4.30 0.55
N ASP A 49 -17.38 -3.05 1.01
CA ASP A 49 -17.78 -1.90 0.20
C ASP A 49 -16.63 -1.38 -0.68
N ILE A 50 -15.40 -1.82 -0.43
CA ILE A 50 -14.20 -1.34 -1.12
C ILE A 50 -13.93 -2.18 -2.37
N ARG A 51 -14.24 -1.58 -3.51
CA ARG A 51 -14.01 -2.17 -4.83
C ARG A 51 -12.54 -2.08 -5.25
N PHE A 52 -11.91 -0.91 -5.09
CA PHE A 52 -10.55 -0.66 -5.59
C PHE A 52 -9.51 -0.61 -4.46
N TRP A 53 -8.46 -1.43 -4.58
CA TRP A 53 -7.34 -1.46 -3.63
C TRP A 53 -6.06 -0.95 -4.30
N VAL A 54 -5.77 0.32 -4.08
CA VAL A 54 -4.57 1.01 -4.58
C VAL A 54 -3.43 0.81 -3.58
N ALA A 55 -2.78 -0.36 -3.62
CA ALA A 55 -1.75 -0.72 -2.66
C ALA A 55 -0.35 -0.42 -3.20
N HIS A 56 0.42 0.41 -2.50
CA HIS A 56 1.82 0.66 -2.80
C HIS A 56 2.63 -0.64 -2.75
N PRO A 57 3.25 -1.05 -3.86
CA PRO A 57 3.98 -2.29 -3.88
C PRO A 57 5.43 -2.03 -3.42
N GLY A 58 5.68 -2.09 -2.11
CA GLY A 58 7.03 -1.96 -1.55
C GLY A 58 8.00 -3.08 -1.99
N GLY A 59 7.44 -4.18 -2.49
CA GLY A 59 8.11 -5.32 -3.10
C GLY A 59 7.13 -6.49 -3.26
N ARG A 60 7.42 -7.45 -4.14
CA ARG A 60 6.52 -8.59 -4.43
C ARG A 60 6.04 -9.31 -3.17
N LYS A 61 6.96 -9.66 -2.26
CA LYS A 61 6.65 -10.35 -1.00
C LYS A 61 5.75 -9.53 -0.07
N VAL A 62 5.80 -8.20 -0.14
CA VAL A 62 4.94 -7.32 0.67
C VAL A 62 3.52 -7.39 0.15
N ILE A 63 3.32 -7.28 -1.17
CA ILE A 63 1.99 -7.40 -1.79
C ILE A 63 1.39 -8.79 -1.49
N ASP A 64 2.16 -9.86 -1.69
CA ASP A 64 1.69 -11.23 -1.47
C ASP A 64 1.28 -11.44 0.00
N ASN A 65 2.01 -10.85 0.94
CA ASN A 65 1.69 -10.92 2.36
C ASN A 65 0.43 -10.10 2.71
N VAL A 66 0.31 -8.88 2.20
CA VAL A 66 -0.88 -8.04 2.36
C VAL A 66 -2.10 -8.76 1.81
N GLN A 67 -2.00 -9.32 0.60
CA GLN A 67 -3.06 -10.10 -0.01
C GLN A 67 -3.53 -11.24 0.90
N LYS A 68 -2.59 -12.08 1.34
CA LYS A 68 -2.89 -13.26 2.15
C LYS A 68 -3.52 -12.89 3.48
N GLN A 69 -2.93 -11.95 4.22
CA GLN A 69 -3.37 -11.66 5.58
C GLN A 69 -4.65 -10.81 5.62
N MET A 70 -4.86 -9.93 4.64
CA MET A 70 -6.08 -9.13 4.56
C MET A 70 -7.23 -9.83 3.80
N GLY A 71 -6.98 -11.04 3.26
CA GLY A 71 -7.98 -11.82 2.54
C GLY A 71 -8.38 -11.23 1.19
N LEU A 72 -7.46 -10.52 0.52
CA LEU A 72 -7.74 -9.86 -0.76
C LEU A 72 -7.66 -10.83 -1.93
N THR A 73 -8.56 -10.64 -2.88
CA THR A 73 -8.57 -11.41 -4.13
C THR A 73 -7.48 -10.95 -5.10
N ASP A 74 -7.16 -11.78 -6.09
CA ASP A 74 -6.24 -11.39 -7.15
C ASP A 74 -6.75 -10.20 -7.96
N GLU A 75 -8.06 -10.09 -8.16
CA GLU A 75 -8.65 -8.98 -8.90
C GLU A 75 -8.49 -7.66 -8.13
N GLN A 76 -8.74 -7.66 -6.82
CA GLN A 76 -8.57 -6.45 -5.99
C GLN A 76 -7.13 -5.90 -6.03
N LEU A 77 -6.12 -6.76 -6.19
CA LEU A 77 -4.72 -6.34 -6.27
C LEU A 77 -4.12 -6.37 -7.67
N ARG A 78 -4.92 -6.64 -8.72
CA ARG A 78 -4.44 -6.81 -10.10
C ARG A 78 -3.66 -5.59 -10.59
N HIS A 79 -4.14 -4.39 -10.30
CA HIS A 79 -3.50 -3.12 -10.69
C HIS A 79 -2.15 -2.93 -9.97
N SER A 80 -2.14 -3.13 -8.64
CA SER A 80 -0.93 -3.08 -7.82
C SER A 80 0.15 -4.06 -8.31
N LYS A 81 -0.25 -5.30 -8.64
CA LYS A 81 0.63 -6.33 -9.21
C LYS A 81 1.10 -5.97 -10.62
N THR A 82 0.26 -5.33 -11.43
CA THR A 82 0.62 -4.89 -12.80
C THR A 82 1.66 -3.79 -12.79
N VAL A 83 1.51 -2.78 -11.93
CA VAL A 83 2.52 -1.72 -11.76
C VAL A 83 3.84 -2.30 -11.25
N MET A 84 3.81 -3.17 -10.24
CA MET A 84 5.01 -3.84 -9.74
C MET A 84 5.71 -4.66 -10.83
N ARG A 85 4.96 -5.38 -11.67
CA ARG A 85 5.52 -6.18 -12.77
C ARG A 85 6.19 -5.29 -13.83
N ASN A 86 5.57 -4.17 -14.20
CA ASN A 86 6.03 -3.35 -15.31
C ASN A 86 7.10 -2.33 -14.90
N TYR A 87 7.06 -1.83 -13.67
CA TYR A 87 7.88 -0.70 -13.21
C TYR A 87 8.68 -0.97 -11.93
N GLY A 88 8.40 -2.05 -11.21
CA GLY A 88 9.02 -2.33 -9.91
C GLY A 88 8.58 -1.36 -8.82
N ASN A 89 9.41 -1.22 -7.77
CA ASN A 89 9.21 -0.23 -6.72
C ASN A 89 9.97 1.06 -7.07
N MET A 90 9.24 2.11 -7.44
CA MET A 90 9.76 3.45 -7.76
C MET A 90 9.79 4.39 -6.55
N SER A 91 9.63 3.87 -5.33
CA SER A 91 9.39 4.65 -4.09
C SER A 91 8.00 5.33 -4.10
N SER A 92 7.87 6.52 -3.51
CA SER A 92 6.59 7.21 -3.31
C SER A 92 5.70 7.37 -4.56
N PRO A 93 6.20 7.59 -5.80
CA PRO A 93 5.34 7.69 -6.98
C PRO A 93 4.59 6.41 -7.31
N THR A 94 5.05 5.24 -6.84
CA THR A 94 4.50 3.95 -7.26
C THR A 94 3.02 3.83 -6.92
N VAL A 95 2.55 4.39 -5.79
CA VAL A 95 1.13 4.33 -5.43
C VAL A 95 0.26 5.15 -6.38
N MET A 96 0.77 6.27 -6.90
CA MET A 96 0.08 7.09 -7.90
C MET A 96 0.02 6.37 -9.26
N PHE A 97 1.05 5.60 -9.62
CA PHE A 97 0.99 4.75 -10.81
C PHE A 97 -0.05 3.63 -10.67
N VAL A 98 -0.25 3.10 -9.46
CA VAL A 98 -1.35 2.15 -9.22
C VAL A 98 -2.70 2.84 -9.37
N LEU A 99 -2.84 4.08 -8.89
CA LEU A 99 -4.07 4.85 -9.08
C LEU A 99 -4.35 5.10 -10.57
N ASP A 100 -3.36 5.57 -11.34
CA ASP A 100 -3.48 5.77 -12.79
C ASP A 100 -3.84 4.45 -13.53
N GLU A 101 -3.26 3.34 -13.11
CA GLU A 101 -3.60 2.01 -13.64
C GLU A 101 -5.05 1.60 -13.31
N VAL A 102 -5.59 1.98 -12.14
CA VAL A 102 -7.02 1.81 -11.82
C VAL A 102 -7.89 2.72 -12.68
N GLU A 103 -7.53 3.99 -12.83
CA GLU A 103 -8.33 4.94 -13.62
C GLU A 103 -8.41 4.55 -15.10
N ARG A 104 -7.30 4.07 -15.68
CA ARG A 104 -7.24 3.68 -17.09
C ARG A 104 -7.83 2.30 -17.37
N ASN A 105 -7.55 1.33 -16.50
CA ASN A 105 -7.80 -0.09 -16.79
C ASN A 105 -8.74 -0.78 -15.79
N GLY A 106 -9.18 -0.09 -14.74
CA GLY A 106 -10.09 -0.61 -13.70
C GLY A 106 -11.55 -0.26 -13.94
N ASN A 107 -11.82 0.69 -14.84
CA ASN A 107 -13.15 1.19 -15.18
C ASN A 107 -13.99 1.55 -13.92
N PRO A 108 -13.49 2.43 -13.03
CA PRO A 108 -14.25 2.90 -11.89
C PRO A 108 -15.52 3.63 -12.35
N GLN A 109 -16.60 3.41 -11.62
CA GLN A 109 -17.89 4.05 -11.83
C GLN A 109 -18.14 5.10 -10.75
N ALA A 110 -18.93 6.11 -11.06
CA ALA A 110 -19.36 7.10 -10.08
C ALA A 110 -20.04 6.39 -8.89
N GLY A 111 -19.60 6.72 -7.68
CA GLY A 111 -20.03 6.09 -6.44
C GLY A 111 -19.19 4.90 -5.97
N ASP A 112 -18.28 4.36 -6.80
CA ASP A 112 -17.37 3.31 -6.37
C ASP A 112 -16.44 3.81 -5.26
N TRP A 113 -16.20 2.96 -4.26
CA TRP A 113 -15.23 3.21 -3.21
C TRP A 113 -13.91 2.50 -3.47
N GLY A 114 -12.83 3.17 -3.11
CA GLY A 114 -11.50 2.58 -3.08
C GLY A 114 -10.71 3.02 -1.87
N VAL A 115 -9.64 2.29 -1.60
CA VAL A 115 -8.66 2.64 -0.58
C VAL A 115 -7.29 2.69 -1.21
N MET A 116 -6.52 3.69 -0.79
CA MET A 116 -5.11 3.80 -1.11
C MET A 116 -4.29 3.52 0.12
N ILE A 117 -3.26 2.68 -0.02
CA ILE A 117 -2.46 2.18 1.10
C ILE A 117 -0.98 2.32 0.74
N ALA A 118 -0.20 2.93 1.62
CA ALA A 118 1.26 3.00 1.48
C ALA A 118 1.99 2.67 2.77
N LEU A 119 3.18 2.09 2.63
CA LEU A 119 4.10 1.77 3.73
C LEU A 119 5.41 2.50 3.51
N GLY A 120 5.86 3.25 4.52
CA GLY A 120 7.04 4.10 4.44
C GLY A 120 8.07 3.86 5.53
N PRO A 121 9.29 4.39 5.34
CA PRO A 121 10.34 4.39 6.36
C PRO A 121 9.92 5.14 7.62
N GLY A 122 10.47 4.72 8.76
CA GLY A 122 9.95 5.07 10.09
C GLY A 122 8.81 4.16 10.54
N MET A 123 8.46 3.13 9.75
CA MET A 123 7.34 2.22 9.99
C MET A 123 6.05 3.00 10.17
N ALA A 124 5.60 3.61 9.06
CA ALA A 124 4.30 4.26 8.98
C ALA A 124 3.44 3.56 7.91
N ALA A 125 2.17 3.35 8.24
CA ALA A 125 1.14 2.98 7.28
C ALA A 125 0.26 4.22 7.03
N GLU A 126 0.14 4.58 5.77
CA GLU A 126 -0.68 5.69 5.29
C GLU A 126 -1.89 5.10 4.57
N THR A 127 -3.09 5.60 4.88
CA THR A 127 -4.34 5.17 4.25
C THR A 127 -5.17 6.36 3.81
N ALA A 128 -5.77 6.27 2.63
CA ALA A 128 -6.72 7.26 2.13
C ALA A 128 -7.96 6.56 1.57
N LEU A 129 -9.13 7.17 1.77
CA LEU A 129 -10.39 6.73 1.19
C LEU A 129 -10.60 7.51 -0.10
N LEU A 130 -10.89 6.78 -1.17
CA LEU A 130 -11.15 7.31 -2.50
C LEU A 130 -12.61 7.07 -2.86
N LYS A 131 -13.20 8.01 -3.58
CA LYS A 131 -14.52 7.88 -4.19
C LYS A 131 -14.45 8.42 -5.60
N TRP A 132 -14.93 7.64 -6.56
CA TRP A 132 -15.11 8.08 -7.94
C TRP A 132 -16.49 8.70 -8.15
#